data_AF-A0A2V9CNL8-F1
#
_entry.id   AF-A0A2V9CNL8-F1
#
_cell.length_a   1.000
_cell.length_b   1.000
_cell.length_c   1.000
_cell.angle_alpha   90.00
_cell.angle_beta   90.00
_cell.angle_gamma   90.00
#
_symmetry.space_group_name_H-M   'P 1'
#
loop_
_entity.id
_entity.type
_entity.pdbx_description
1 polymer ?
#
loop_
_entity_poly.entity_id
_entity_poly.type
_entity_poly.pdbx_seq_one_letter_code
_entity_poly.pdbx_strand_id
1 'polypeptide(L)'
;MFHADSPDKISHCGGGEGPNRFDSTGTLVQWVDRGEVPDRMMASHFTNGVVDRTRPLCPYPQVAAYKGGGSTDDAATFVCKAP
;
A
#
# COMPACT_ATOMS: atom_id res chain seq x y z
N MET A 1 5.76 -22.43 12.25
CA MET A 1 5.71 -22.13 10.80
C MET A 1 5.36 -20.65 10.69
N PHE A 2 6.38 -19.77 10.82
CA PHE A 2 6.18 -18.34 10.71
C PHE A 2 6.12 -18.02 9.21
N HIS A 3 4.96 -17.57 8.73
CA HIS A 3 4.81 -17.09 7.35
C HIS A 3 5.72 -15.89 7.17
N ALA A 4 6.89 -16.12 6.57
CA ALA A 4 7.88 -15.10 6.22
C ALA A 4 7.56 -14.43 4.88
N ASP A 5 6.28 -14.37 4.50
CA ASP A 5 5.78 -13.51 3.45
C ASP A 5 5.40 -12.18 4.08
N SER A 6 6.37 -11.28 4.29
CA SER A 6 6.03 -9.86 4.37
C SER A 6 5.59 -9.45 2.96
N PRO A 7 4.29 -9.23 2.70
CA PRO A 7 3.76 -9.06 1.35
C PRO A 7 4.09 -7.70 0.71
N ASP A 8 4.87 -6.86 1.41
CA ASP A 8 5.09 -5.45 1.11
C ASP A 8 6.58 -5.15 0.86
N LYS A 9 7.30 -6.06 0.20
CA LYS A 9 8.71 -5.85 -0.15
C LYS A 9 8.85 -5.03 -1.42
N ILE A 10 9.01 -3.73 -1.23
CA ILE A 10 9.46 -2.81 -2.28
C ILE A 10 10.98 -2.83 -2.32
N SER A 11 11.57 -2.97 -3.52
CA SER A 11 13.01 -2.87 -3.74
C SER A 11 13.48 -1.39 -3.79
N HIS A 12 14.74 -1.14 -4.07
CA HIS A 12 15.26 0.24 -4.15
C HIS A 12 14.48 1.07 -5.17
N CYS A 13 13.69 2.03 -4.66
CA CYS A 13 12.82 2.97 -5.38
C CYS A 13 11.66 2.36 -6.21
N GLY A 14 11.62 1.06 -6.42
CA GLY A 14 10.56 0.40 -7.19
C GLY A 14 10.87 -1.07 -7.47
N GLY A 15 9.89 -1.80 -7.99
CA GLY A 15 9.98 -3.25 -8.14
C GLY A 15 9.91 -3.98 -6.79
N GLY A 16 10.24 -5.27 -6.81
CA GLY A 16 10.01 -6.18 -5.67
C GLY A 16 8.61 -6.79 -5.71
N GLU A 17 8.39 -7.76 -4.83
CA GLU A 17 7.17 -8.61 -4.79
C GLU A 17 5.95 -7.88 -4.19
N GLY A 18 6.19 -6.75 -3.54
CA GLY A 18 5.13 -5.95 -2.92
C GLY A 18 4.55 -4.86 -3.83
N PRO A 19 3.40 -4.26 -3.45
CA PRO A 19 2.82 -3.12 -4.14
C PRO A 19 3.78 -1.92 -4.17
N ASN A 20 4.43 -1.72 -5.33
CA ASN A 20 5.55 -0.79 -5.48
C ASN A 20 5.22 0.43 -6.36
N ARG A 21 3.99 0.55 -6.86
CA ARG A 21 3.50 1.67 -7.69
C ARG A 21 2.47 2.48 -6.93
N PHE A 22 2.73 3.76 -6.73
CA PHE A 22 1.85 4.72 -6.06
C PHE A 22 2.15 6.15 -6.56
N ASP A 23 1.17 7.04 -6.52
CA ASP A 23 1.31 8.42 -6.99
C ASP A 23 1.73 9.37 -5.84
N SER A 24 3.02 9.40 -5.55
CA SER A 24 3.57 10.30 -4.52
C SER A 24 3.52 11.77 -4.93
N THR A 25 3.74 12.08 -6.21
CA THR A 25 3.77 13.46 -6.71
C THR A 25 2.38 14.09 -6.69
N GLY A 26 1.36 13.40 -7.21
CA GLY A 26 -0.01 13.88 -7.17
C GLY A 26 -0.52 14.05 -5.74
N THR A 27 -0.18 13.11 -4.85
CA THR A 27 -0.50 13.21 -3.42
C THR A 27 0.16 14.45 -2.79
N LEU A 28 1.43 14.71 -3.08
CA LEU A 28 2.13 15.89 -2.55
C LEU A 28 1.53 17.20 -3.07
N VAL A 29 1.17 17.27 -4.35
CA VAL A 29 0.50 18.44 -4.93
C VAL A 29 -0.85 18.69 -4.25
N GLN A 30 -1.67 17.66 -4.05
CA GLN A 30 -2.94 17.78 -3.34
C GLN A 30 -2.74 18.28 -1.90
N TRP A 31 -1.75 17.76 -1.20
CA TRP A 31 -1.45 18.20 0.16
C TRP A 31 -1.00 19.67 0.21
N VAL A 32 -0.02 20.06 -0.60
CA VAL A 32 0.55 21.42 -0.57
C VAL A 32 -0.46 22.46 -1.05
N ASP A 33 -1.18 22.19 -2.13
CA ASP A 33 -2.03 23.20 -2.78
C ASP A 33 -3.45 23.25 -2.18
N ARG A 34 -3.96 22.13 -1.67
CA ARG A 34 -5.35 22.01 -1.18
C ARG A 34 -5.46 21.74 0.31
N GLY A 35 -4.35 21.48 1.00
CA GLY A 35 -4.37 21.09 2.41
C GLY A 35 -4.94 19.68 2.64
N GLU A 36 -5.06 18.86 1.60
CA GLU A 36 -5.60 17.50 1.69
C GLU A 36 -4.52 16.54 2.21
N VAL A 37 -4.49 16.34 3.52
CA VAL A 37 -3.57 15.39 4.17
C VAL A 37 -4.05 13.96 3.88
N PRO A 38 -3.22 13.08 3.28
CA PRO A 38 -3.63 11.71 3.01
C PRO A 38 -3.62 10.86 4.29
N ASP A 39 -4.77 10.29 4.65
CA ASP A 39 -4.85 9.29 5.72
C ASP A 39 -4.16 7.96 5.33
N ARG A 40 -4.00 7.73 4.01
CA ARG A 40 -3.30 6.60 3.38
C ARG A 40 -3.07 6.88 1.89
N MET A 41 -2.07 6.24 1.31
CA MET A 41 -1.88 6.21 -0.15
C MET A 41 -2.12 4.80 -0.69
N MET A 42 -2.69 4.67 -1.89
CA MET A 42 -2.91 3.37 -2.51
C MET A 42 -1.69 2.94 -3.32
N ALA A 43 -1.14 1.78 -3.01
CA ALA A 43 -0.08 1.14 -3.78
C ALA A 43 -0.60 -0.09 -4.52
N SER A 44 -0.03 -0.35 -5.70
CA SER A 44 -0.35 -1.50 -6.55
C SER A 44 0.92 -2.27 -6.95
N HIS A 45 0.81 -3.58 -7.05
CA HIS A 45 1.75 -4.44 -7.76
C HIS A 45 1.15 -4.78 -9.13
N PHE A 46 2.01 -5.05 -10.11
CA PHE A 46 1.61 -5.40 -11.46
C PHE A 46 2.37 -6.62 -11.93
N THR A 47 1.65 -7.60 -12.47
CA THR A 47 2.21 -8.72 -13.22
C THR A 47 1.72 -8.62 -14.66
N ASN A 48 2.64 -8.59 -15.63
CA ASN A 48 2.33 -8.47 -17.06
C ASN A 48 1.39 -7.30 -17.40
N GLY A 49 1.56 -6.17 -16.71
CA GLY A 49 0.75 -4.97 -16.91
C GLY A 49 -0.65 -4.99 -16.28
N VAL A 50 -1.01 -6.05 -15.56
CA VAL A 50 -2.28 -6.19 -14.85
C VAL A 50 -2.05 -6.05 -13.35
N VAL A 51 -2.92 -5.30 -12.66
CA VAL A 51 -2.91 -5.20 -11.20
C VAL A 51 -3.31 -6.55 -10.62
N ASP A 52 -2.42 -7.15 -9.82
CA ASP A 52 -2.63 -8.42 -9.16
C ASP A 52 -2.68 -8.30 -7.63
N ARG A 53 -2.15 -7.20 -7.06
CA ARG A 53 -2.23 -6.90 -5.63
C ARG A 53 -2.26 -5.41 -5.36
N THR A 54 -3.02 -4.99 -4.34
CA THR A 54 -3.08 -3.61 -3.86
C THR A 54 -2.93 -3.52 -2.35
N ARG A 55 -2.30 -2.46 -1.84
CA ARG A 55 -2.21 -2.19 -0.39
C ARG A 55 -2.33 -0.71 -0.05
N PRO A 56 -2.95 -0.37 1.09
CA PRO A 56 -2.82 0.98 1.63
C PRO A 56 -1.43 1.15 2.26
N LEU A 57 -0.68 2.14 1.79
CA LEU A 57 0.48 2.68 2.48
C LEU A 57 -0.02 3.54 3.64
N CYS A 58 0.34 3.13 4.85
CA CYS A 58 -0.11 3.77 6.07
C CYS A 58 0.92 4.79 6.58
N PRO A 59 0.48 5.96 7.09
CA PRO A 59 1.38 6.91 7.74
C PRO A 59 2.04 6.25 8.95
N TYR A 60 3.36 6.42 9.09
CA TYR A 60 4.08 5.93 10.26
C TYR A 60 3.48 6.54 11.55
N PRO A 61 3.29 5.76 12.63
CA PRO A 61 3.72 4.37 12.85
C PRO A 61 2.69 3.29 12.48
N GLN A 62 1.61 3.64 11.80
CA GLN A 62 0.55 2.69 11.46
C GLN A 62 1.02 1.66 10.44
N VAL A 63 0.39 0.48 10.46
CA VAL A 63 0.63 -0.63 9.53
C VAL A 63 -0.68 -1.07 8.88
N ALA A 64 -0.59 -1.61 7.66
CA ALA A 64 -1.72 -2.18 6.96
C ALA A 64 -2.10 -3.53 7.58
N ALA A 65 -3.25 -3.60 8.22
CA ALA A 65 -3.73 -4.80 8.87
C ALA A 65 -4.91 -5.40 8.12
N TYR A 66 -4.81 -6.70 7.83
CA TYR A 66 -5.89 -7.45 7.21
C TYR A 66 -7.09 -7.56 8.16
N LYS A 67 -8.30 -7.31 7.64
CA LYS A 67 -9.55 -7.34 8.41
C LYS A 67 -10.07 -8.76 8.71
N GLY A 68 -9.45 -9.80 8.13
CA GLY A 68 -9.82 -11.20 8.37
C GLY A 68 -10.85 -11.77 7.41
N GLY A 69 -11.26 -11.03 6.37
CA GLY A 69 -12.19 -11.51 5.34
C GLY A 69 -11.98 -10.86 3.98
N GLY A 70 -12.34 -11.58 2.93
CA GLY A 70 -12.14 -11.18 1.53
C GLY A 70 -10.79 -11.65 0.95
N SER A 71 -10.42 -11.13 -0.22
CA SER A 71 -9.13 -11.45 -0.84
C SER A 71 -8.00 -10.74 -0.13
N THR A 72 -6.93 -11.47 0.20
CA THR A 72 -5.71 -10.84 0.67
C THR A 72 -5.08 -10.00 -0.41
N ASP A 73 -5.40 -10.06 -1.69
CA ASP A 73 -4.78 -9.18 -2.70
C ASP A 73 -5.49 -7.83 -2.87
N ASP A 74 -6.64 -7.63 -2.22
CA ASP A 74 -7.45 -6.42 -2.31
C ASP A 74 -7.24 -5.50 -1.08
N ALA A 75 -6.76 -4.28 -1.33
CA ALA A 75 -6.58 -3.25 -0.32
C ALA A 75 -7.86 -2.90 0.45
N ALA A 76 -9.04 -3.10 -0.12
CA ALA A 76 -10.32 -2.89 0.57
C ALA A 76 -10.47 -3.83 1.78
N THR A 77 -9.72 -4.93 1.85
CA THR A 77 -9.69 -5.85 3.00
C THR A 77 -8.68 -5.46 4.08
N PHE A 78 -7.96 -4.34 3.91
CA PHE A 78 -6.97 -3.83 4.86
C PHE A 78 -7.41 -2.50 5.47
N VAL A 79 -6.91 -2.22 6.67
CA VAL A 79 -7.08 -0.95 7.38
C VAL A 79 -5.74 -0.52 7.99
N CYS A 80 -5.44 0.78 7.96
CA CYS A 80 -4.31 1.32 8.69
C CYS A 80 -4.65 1.37 10.18
N LYS A 81 -3.82 0.75 11.01
CA LYS A 81 -3.96 0.76 12.47
C LYS A 81 -2.59 0.83 13.13
N ALA A 82 -2.55 1.20 14.40
CA ALA A 82 -1.33 1.04 15.20
C ALA A 82 -0.86 -0.43 15.15
N PRO A 83 0.47 -0.68 15.20
CA PRO A 83 1.05 -2.02 15.14
C PRO A 83 0.39 -3.03 16.10
#